data_AF-A0A966X2H6-F1
#
_entry.id   AF-A0A966X2H6-F1
#
_cell.length_a   1.000
_cell.length_b   1.000
_cell.length_c   1.000
_cell.angle_alpha   90.00
_cell.angle_beta   90.00
_cell.angle_gamma   90.00
#
_symmetry.space_group_name_H-M   'P 1'
#
loop_
_entity.id
_entity.type
_entity.pdbx_description
1 polymer ?
#
loop_
_entity_poly.entity_id
_entity_poly.type
_entity_poly.pdbx_seq_one_letter_code
_entity_poly.pdbx_strand_id
1 'polypeptide(L)'
;MLAFILVLGIVVDDAIVVGERIFAWEQKGIAKREAAIEGAHEVLTPVIFGVLTTMAAFLPILLIAGRMGDFFSLIGWVVVICLAFSIIECMLILPSHLVHRKTKALESDNPTAVQKWIRFQTFFSERMQFFAQNIYQPVLMKTLEYRWVTWAVATAVLIMALALVISGRVIFQFFPAVEGDRVYA
;
A
#
# COMPACT_ATOMS: atom_id res chain seq x y z
N MET A 1 18.54 -3.82 7.59
CA MET A 1 17.55 -4.85 7.20
C MET A 1 16.12 -4.42 7.49
N LEU A 2 15.79 -4.00 8.72
CA LEU A 2 14.43 -3.56 9.09
C LEU A 2 13.89 -2.43 8.20
N ALA A 3 14.73 -1.42 7.88
CA ALA A 3 14.37 -0.34 6.96
C ALA A 3 13.91 -0.85 5.58
N PHE A 4 14.61 -1.84 5.01
CA PHE A 4 14.25 -2.41 3.71
C PHE A 4 12.90 -3.15 3.74
N ILE A 5 12.60 -3.85 4.83
CA ILE A 5 11.30 -4.55 4.99
C ILE A 5 10.16 -3.53 5.04
N LEU A 6 10.36 -2.43 5.78
CA LEU A 6 9.39 -1.34 5.86
C LEU A 6 9.15 -0.71 4.48
N VAL A 7 10.22 -0.39 3.76
CA VAL A 7 10.16 0.24 2.44
C VAL A 7 9.53 -0.65 1.39
N LEU A 8 9.78 -1.97 1.43
CA LEU A 8 9.27 -2.91 0.44
C LEU A 8 7.75 -2.85 0.34
N GLY A 9 7.04 -2.75 1.47
CA GLY A 9 5.58 -2.62 1.48
C GLY A 9 5.09 -1.33 0.83
N ILE A 10 5.80 -0.21 1.04
CA ILE A 10 5.41 1.10 0.52
C ILE A 10 5.69 1.19 -0.99
N VAL A 11 6.86 0.75 -1.44
CA VAL A 11 7.26 0.82 -2.86
C VAL A 11 6.35 -0.06 -3.73
N VAL A 12 5.94 -1.23 -3.22
CA VAL A 12 5.05 -2.13 -3.98
C VAL A 12 3.64 -1.57 -4.12
N ASP A 13 3.17 -0.76 -3.17
CA ASP A 13 1.84 -0.13 -3.24
C ASP A 13 1.74 0.83 -4.44
N ASP A 14 2.75 1.69 -4.63
CA ASP A 14 2.84 2.61 -5.78
C ASP A 14 2.71 1.85 -7.11
N ALA A 15 3.48 0.76 -7.25
CA ALA A 15 3.49 -0.10 -8.43
C ALA A 15 2.14 -0.79 -8.68
N ILE A 16 1.46 -1.23 -7.61
CA ILE A 16 0.14 -1.85 -7.69
C ILE A 16 -0.89 -0.84 -8.19
N VAL A 17 -0.92 0.38 -7.64
CA VAL A 17 -1.89 1.42 -8.03
C VAL A 17 -1.76 1.76 -9.52
N VAL A 18 -0.52 1.93 -10.01
CA VAL A 18 -0.27 2.18 -11.44
C VAL A 18 -0.68 0.98 -12.30
N GLY A 19 -0.30 -0.23 -11.88
CA GLY A 19 -0.62 -1.46 -12.60
C GLY A 19 -2.11 -1.75 -12.70
N GLU A 20 -2.86 -1.52 -11.62
CA GLU A 20 -4.31 -1.69 -11.57
C GLU A 20 -5.02 -0.71 -12.51
N ARG A 21 -4.53 0.53 -12.60
CA ARG A 21 -5.11 1.55 -13.48
C ARG A 21 -4.86 1.27 -14.95
N ILE A 22 -3.64 0.86 -15.29
CA ILE A 22 -3.32 0.36 -16.65
C ILE A 22 -4.23 -0.82 -16.99
N PHE A 23 -4.39 -1.78 -16.07
CA PHE A 23 -5.26 -2.94 -16.26
C PHE A 23 -6.74 -2.56 -16.40
N ALA A 24 -7.22 -1.55 -15.66
CA ALA A 24 -8.58 -1.04 -15.78
C ALA A 24 -8.86 -0.43 -17.17
N TRP A 25 -7.87 0.22 -17.78
CA TRP A 25 -7.95 0.70 -19.17
C TRP A 25 -7.90 -0.45 -20.18
N GLU A 26 -7.07 -1.48 -19.95
CA GLU A 26 -7.07 -2.71 -20.77
C GLU A 26 -8.45 -3.40 -20.75
N GLN A 27 -9.11 -3.46 -19.59
CA GLN A 27 -10.45 -4.05 -19.46
C GLN A 27 -11.54 -3.28 -20.23
N LYS A 28 -11.34 -1.98 -20.49
CA LYS A 28 -12.24 -1.17 -21.33
C LYS A 28 -12.04 -1.44 -22.83
N GLY A 29 -11.11 -2.33 -23.21
CA GLY A 29 -10.83 -2.70 -24.60
C GLY A 29 -9.79 -1.84 -25.30
N ILE A 30 -9.07 -0.98 -24.56
CA ILE A 30 -8.01 -0.13 -25.14
C ILE A 30 -6.76 -0.95 -25.41
N ALA A 31 -6.06 -0.64 -26.51
CA ALA A 31 -4.80 -1.29 -26.85
C ALA A 31 -3.77 -1.11 -25.72
N LYS A 32 -3.03 -2.18 -25.36
CA LYS A 32 -2.10 -2.20 -24.22
C LYS A 32 -1.17 -0.99 -24.12
N ARG A 33 -0.61 -0.55 -25.25
CA ARG A 33 0.29 0.61 -25.30
C ARG A 33 -0.42 1.90 -24.90
N GLU A 34 -1.63 2.10 -25.40
CA GLU A 34 -2.43 3.28 -25.10
C GLU A 34 -2.99 3.22 -23.68
N ALA A 35 -3.45 2.04 -23.23
CA ALA A 35 -3.85 1.80 -21.85
C ALA A 35 -2.73 2.07 -20.84
N ALA A 36 -1.47 1.74 -21.18
CA ALA A 36 -0.32 2.02 -20.34
C ALA A 36 -0.01 3.53 -20.24
N ILE A 37 -0.17 4.27 -21.33
CA ILE A 37 0.06 5.73 -21.35
C ILE A 37 -1.04 6.44 -20.55
N GLU A 38 -2.31 6.18 -20.88
CA GLU A 38 -3.45 6.81 -20.21
C GLU A 38 -3.53 6.41 -18.73
N GLY A 39 -3.34 5.13 -18.43
CA GLY A 39 -3.36 4.62 -17.06
C GLY A 39 -2.26 5.22 -16.19
N ALA A 40 -1.03 5.36 -16.71
CA ALA A 40 0.07 5.99 -15.98
C ALA A 40 -0.14 7.51 -15.81
N HIS A 41 -0.70 8.19 -16.83
CA HIS A 41 -0.96 9.62 -16.79
C HIS A 41 -2.07 9.97 -15.77
N GLU A 42 -3.13 9.16 -15.67
CA GLU A 42 -4.25 9.37 -14.73
C GLU A 42 -3.79 9.34 -13.25
N VAL A 43 -2.80 8.50 -12.93
CA VAL A 43 -2.29 8.34 -11.56
C VAL A 43 -1.01 9.12 -11.26
N LEU A 44 -0.46 9.82 -12.23
CA LEU A 44 0.81 10.54 -12.09
C LEU A 44 0.79 11.47 -10.87
N THR A 45 -0.22 12.33 -10.81
CA THR A 45 -0.40 13.31 -9.75
C THR A 45 -0.64 12.67 -8.39
N PRO A 46 -1.64 11.78 -8.19
CA PRO A 46 -1.89 11.19 -6.87
C PRO A 46 -0.71 10.36 -6.35
N VAL A 47 0.02 9.64 -7.21
CA VAL A 47 1.19 8.84 -6.78
C VAL A 47 2.32 9.75 -6.31
N ILE A 48 2.68 10.80 -7.07
CA ILE A 48 3.74 11.74 -6.65
C ILE A 48 3.40 12.37 -5.31
N PHE A 49 2.17 12.87 -5.13
CA PHE A 49 1.75 13.47 -3.87
C PHE A 49 1.71 12.46 -2.71
N GLY A 50 1.31 11.21 -2.95
CA GLY A 50 1.34 10.14 -1.97
C GLY A 50 2.76 9.83 -1.48
N VAL A 51 3.70 9.69 -2.42
CA VAL A 51 5.10 9.43 -2.10
C VAL A 51 5.73 10.62 -1.38
N LEU A 52 5.50 11.85 -1.84
CA LEU A 52 6.00 13.06 -1.18
C LEU A 52 5.47 13.20 0.24
N THR A 53 4.20 12.87 0.48
CA THR A 53 3.60 12.88 1.83
C THR A 53 4.30 11.87 2.73
N THR A 54 4.59 10.68 2.21
CA THR A 54 5.35 9.66 2.95
C THR A 54 6.76 10.15 3.25
N MET A 55 7.48 10.70 2.28
CA MET A 55 8.81 11.29 2.51
C MET A 55 8.77 12.39 3.58
N ALA A 56 7.75 13.25 3.55
CA ALA A 56 7.55 14.30 4.54
C ALA A 56 7.30 13.74 5.95
N ALA A 57 6.59 12.61 6.08
CA ALA A 57 6.37 11.94 7.36
C ALA A 57 7.66 11.34 7.95
N PHE A 58 8.61 10.92 7.10
CA PHE A 58 9.91 10.39 7.54
C PHE A 58 10.98 11.47 7.75
N LEU A 59 10.78 12.68 7.24
CA LEU A 59 11.75 13.78 7.34
C LEU A 59 12.09 14.18 8.80
N PRO A 60 11.12 14.28 9.75
CA PRO A 60 11.42 14.62 11.13
C PRO A 60 12.40 13.66 11.80
N ILE A 61 12.35 12.38 11.44
CA ILE A 61 13.21 11.34 11.99
C ILE A 61 14.68 11.58 11.62
N LEU A 62 14.93 12.17 10.45
CA LEU A 62 16.28 12.54 10.00
C LEU A 62 16.89 13.70 10.79
N LEU A 63 16.05 14.52 11.44
CA LEU A 63 16.47 15.72 12.17
C LEU A 63 16.70 15.46 13.66
N ILE A 64 16.40 14.26 14.16
CA ILE A 64 16.59 13.89 15.56
C ILE A 64 18.09 13.76 15.84
N ALA A 65 18.58 14.49 16.86
CA ALA A 65 19.97 14.43 17.30
C ALA A 65 20.22 13.36 18.38
N GLY A 66 21.46 12.86 18.45
CA GLY A 66 21.93 11.90 19.45
C GLY A 66 21.96 10.46 18.96
N ARG A 67 22.47 9.52 19.78
CA ARG A 67 22.67 8.11 19.38
C ARG A 67 21.41 7.41 18.87
N MET A 68 20.24 7.78 19.40
CA MET A 68 18.97 7.24 18.92
C MET A 68 18.60 7.81 17.55
N GLY A 69 18.85 9.10 17.32
CA GLY A 69 18.69 9.76 16.03
C GLY A 69 19.57 9.13 14.95
N ASP A 70 20.82 8.78 15.28
CA ASP A 70 21.73 8.10 14.34
C ASP A 70 21.14 6.77 13.86
N PHE A 71 20.53 5.99 14.75
CA PHE A 71 19.89 4.71 14.39
C PHE A 71 18.66 4.89 13.50
N PHE A 72 17.76 5.81 13.86
CA PHE A 72 16.53 6.03 13.09
C PHE A 72 16.75 6.82 11.80
N SER A 73 17.76 7.68 11.73
CA SER A 73 18.11 8.43 10.52
C SER A 73 18.55 7.50 9.39
N LEU A 74 19.23 6.39 9.71
CA LEU A 74 19.53 5.31 8.77
C LEU A 74 18.26 4.74 8.12
N ILE A 75 17.18 4.55 8.91
CA ILE A 75 15.89 4.09 8.39
C ILE A 75 15.27 5.16 7.49
N GLY A 76 15.25 6.42 7.95
CA GLY A 76 14.70 7.54 7.19
C GLY A 76 15.37 7.73 5.83
N TRP A 77 16.71 7.67 5.78
CA TRP A 77 17.46 7.84 4.53
C TRP A 77 17.16 6.74 3.51
N VAL A 78 17.10 5.49 3.97
CA VAL A 78 16.75 4.35 3.09
C VAL A 78 15.34 4.53 2.52
N VAL A 79 14.37 4.94 3.35
CA VAL A 79 13.00 5.19 2.89
C VAL A 79 12.96 6.30 1.84
N VAL A 80 13.53 7.47 2.13
CA VAL A 80 13.50 8.62 1.24
C VAL A 80 14.15 8.32 -0.11
N ILE A 81 15.31 7.66 -0.12
CA ILE A 81 16.03 7.30 -1.35
C ILE A 81 15.23 6.26 -2.15
N CYS A 82 14.74 5.20 -1.51
CA CYS A 82 13.97 4.17 -2.19
C CYS A 82 12.67 4.70 -2.77
N LEU A 83 11.97 5.59 -2.06
CA LEU A 83 10.76 6.24 -2.55
C LEU A 83 11.02 7.17 -3.74
N ALA A 84 12.13 7.90 -3.74
CA ALA A 84 12.53 8.70 -4.89
C ALA A 84 12.77 7.82 -6.14
N PHE A 85 13.43 6.66 -5.98
CA PHE A 85 13.60 5.69 -7.06
C PHE A 85 12.29 4.98 -7.45
N SER A 86 11.37 4.76 -6.50
CA SER A 86 10.05 4.17 -6.73
C SER A 86 9.26 4.96 -7.76
N ILE A 87 9.18 6.29 -7.61
CA ILE A 87 8.47 7.16 -8.57
C ILE A 87 9.03 6.97 -9.98
N ILE A 88 10.35 6.93 -10.12
CA ILE A 88 11.02 6.76 -11.41
C ILE A 88 10.68 5.39 -12.02
N GLU A 89 10.77 4.32 -11.23
CA GLU A 89 10.48 2.95 -11.67
C GLU A 89 9.00 2.79 -12.07
N CYS A 90 8.08 3.24 -11.22
CA CYS A 90 6.64 3.12 -11.43
C CYS A 90 6.14 3.93 -12.64
N MET A 91 6.78 5.06 -12.96
CA MET A 91 6.37 5.91 -14.10
C MET A 91 7.05 5.55 -15.42
N LEU A 92 8.29 5.05 -15.39
CA LEU A 92 9.05 4.77 -16.62
C LEU A 92 9.11 3.27 -16.93
N ILE A 93 9.51 2.47 -15.94
CA ILE A 93 9.83 1.06 -16.15
C ILE A 93 8.55 0.22 -16.15
N LEU A 94 7.69 0.41 -15.15
CA LEU A 94 6.51 -0.42 -14.96
C LEU A 94 5.50 -0.38 -16.12
N PRO A 95 5.16 0.78 -16.73
CA PRO A 95 4.26 0.81 -17.87
C PRO A 95 4.85 0.08 -19.08
N SER A 96 6.16 0.25 -19.33
CA SER A 96 6.85 -0.43 -20.41
C SER A 96 6.84 -1.96 -20.21
N HIS A 97 7.03 -2.43 -18.98
CA HIS A 97 7.02 -3.85 -18.66
C HIS A 97 5.62 -4.46 -18.85
N LEU A 98 4.56 -3.74 -18.46
CA LEU A 98 3.19 -4.19 -18.60
C LEU A 98 2.72 -4.27 -20.07
N VAL A 99 3.17 -3.34 -20.94
CA VAL A 99 2.88 -3.40 -22.37
C VAL A 99 3.45 -4.65 -23.03
N HIS A 100 4.68 -5.04 -22.66
CA HIS A 100 5.37 -6.19 -23.23
C HIS A 100 4.96 -7.54 -22.59
N ARG A 101 4.07 -7.52 -21.60
CA ARG A 101 3.54 -8.73 -20.97
C ARG A 101 2.81 -9.59 -22.01
N LYS A 102 3.34 -10.79 -22.26
CA LYS A 102 2.65 -11.82 -23.04
C LYS A 102 1.46 -12.32 -22.23
N THR A 103 0.24 -11.93 -22.60
CA THR A 103 -1.02 -12.51 -22.05
C THR A 103 -1.27 -13.91 -22.63
N LYS A 104 -0.21 -14.74 -22.75
CA LYS A 104 -0.26 -16.10 -23.31
C LYS A 104 -0.80 -17.14 -22.31
N ALA A 105 -1.53 -16.71 -21.29
CA ALA A 105 -2.20 -17.63 -20.36
C ALA A 105 -3.37 -18.39 -21.02
N LEU A 106 -3.83 -17.95 -22.20
CA LEU A 106 -4.86 -18.63 -22.99
C LEU A 106 -4.30 -19.67 -23.99
N GLU A 107 -2.97 -19.74 -24.19
CA GLU A 107 -2.30 -20.63 -25.14
C GLU A 107 -1.37 -21.65 -24.43
N SER A 108 -1.74 -22.14 -23.24
CA SER A 108 -0.91 -23.10 -22.50
C SER A 108 -1.36 -24.56 -22.71
N ASP A 109 -0.36 -25.41 -22.93
CA ASP A 109 -0.36 -26.85 -23.28
C ASP A 109 -0.99 -27.80 -22.24
N ASN A 110 -1.66 -27.27 -21.20
CA ASN A 110 -2.40 -28.03 -20.19
C ASN A 110 -3.71 -27.32 -19.81
N PRO A 111 -4.77 -27.46 -20.63
CA PRO A 111 -5.99 -26.67 -20.49
C PRO A 111 -6.71 -26.86 -19.15
N THR A 112 -6.63 -28.03 -18.51
CA THR A 112 -7.43 -28.33 -17.30
C THR A 112 -6.93 -27.69 -16.01
N ALA A 113 -5.61 -27.59 -15.79
CA ALA A 113 -5.06 -26.97 -14.59
C ALA A 113 -5.17 -25.44 -14.64
N VAL A 114 -4.84 -24.85 -15.79
CA VAL A 114 -4.94 -23.40 -16.03
C VAL A 114 -6.39 -22.95 -15.95
N GLN A 115 -7.33 -23.71 -16.52
CA GLN A 115 -8.75 -23.36 -16.49
C GLN A 115 -9.37 -23.49 -15.08
N LYS A 116 -8.92 -24.46 -14.26
CA LYS A 116 -9.31 -24.53 -12.84
C LYS A 116 -8.79 -23.32 -12.06
N TRP A 117 -7.55 -22.89 -12.32
CA TRP A 117 -6.97 -21.71 -11.68
C TRP A 117 -7.69 -20.42 -12.08
N ILE A 118 -7.97 -20.23 -13.38
CA ILE A 118 -8.76 -19.11 -13.89
C ILE A 118 -10.13 -19.10 -13.24
N ARG A 119 -10.81 -20.25 -13.13
CA ARG A 119 -12.13 -20.34 -12.50
C ARG A 119 -12.11 -19.99 -11.00
N PHE A 120 -11.05 -20.35 -10.29
CA PHE A 120 -10.85 -19.96 -8.91
C PHE A 120 -10.60 -18.45 -8.79
N GLN A 121 -9.76 -17.89 -9.65
CA GLN A 121 -9.48 -16.46 -9.70
C GLN A 121 -10.73 -15.65 -10.05
N THR A 122 -11.53 -16.07 -11.03
CA THR A 122 -12.78 -15.39 -11.40
C THR A 122 -13.81 -15.50 -10.28
N PHE A 123 -13.93 -16.66 -9.62
CA PHE A 123 -14.81 -16.80 -8.46
C PHE A 123 -14.42 -15.80 -7.35
N PHE A 124 -13.14 -15.68 -7.03
CA PHE A 124 -12.67 -14.73 -6.01
C PHE A 124 -12.88 -13.27 -6.44
N SER A 125 -12.56 -12.95 -7.69
CA SER A 125 -12.76 -11.61 -8.28
C SER A 125 -14.23 -11.19 -8.27
N GLU A 126 -15.14 -12.06 -8.70
CA GLU A 126 -16.59 -11.81 -8.70
C GLU A 126 -17.14 -11.64 -7.28
N ARG A 127 -16.67 -12.46 -6.32
CA ARG A 127 -17.04 -12.34 -4.91
C ARG A 127 -16.56 -11.03 -4.29
N MET A 128 -15.33 -10.62 -4.61
CA MET A 128 -14.78 -9.35 -4.14
C MET A 128 -15.54 -8.16 -4.72
N GLN A 129 -15.88 -8.22 -6.01
CA GLN A 129 -16.68 -7.19 -6.68
C GLN A 129 -18.09 -7.11 -6.10
N PHE A 130 -18.72 -8.27 -5.84
CA PHE A 130 -20.02 -8.32 -5.14
C PHE A 130 -19.93 -7.72 -3.74
N PHE A 131 -18.88 -8.01 -2.97
CA PHE A 131 -18.69 -7.41 -1.65
C PHE A 131 -18.54 -5.88 -1.74
N ALA A 132 -17.73 -5.40 -2.69
CA ALA A 132 -17.54 -3.97 -2.91
C ALA A 132 -18.85 -3.24 -3.26
N GLN A 133 -19.69 -3.83 -4.13
CA GLN A 133 -20.92 -3.20 -4.61
C GLN A 133 -22.12 -3.39 -3.66
N ASN A 134 -22.30 -4.58 -3.08
CA ASN A 134 -23.50 -4.90 -2.31
C ASN A 134 -23.34 -4.67 -0.80
N ILE A 135 -22.12 -4.61 -0.28
CA ILE A 135 -21.88 -4.42 1.16
C ILE A 135 -21.17 -3.10 1.41
N TYR A 136 -20.01 -2.89 0.79
CA TYR A 136 -19.20 -1.69 1.06
C TYR A 136 -19.90 -0.40 0.57
N GLN A 137 -20.37 -0.35 -0.68
CA GLN A 137 -21.03 0.84 -1.23
C GLN A 137 -22.28 1.29 -0.44
N PRO A 138 -23.26 0.43 -0.10
CA PRO A 138 -24.43 0.89 0.66
C PRO A 138 -24.08 1.32 2.09
N VAL A 139 -23.12 0.65 2.74
CA VAL A 139 -22.64 1.06 4.06
C VAL A 139 -21.96 2.42 3.98
N LEU A 140 -21.13 2.66 2.95
CA LEU A 140 -20.48 3.95 2.72
C LEU A 140 -21.52 5.05 2.51
N MET A 141 -22.52 4.82 1.66
CA MET A 141 -23.61 5.78 1.42
C MET A 141 -24.36 6.13 2.71
N LYS A 142 -24.70 5.12 3.52
CA LYS A 142 -25.34 5.34 4.83
C LYS A 142 -24.43 6.10 5.80
N THR A 143 -23.13 5.83 5.79
CA THR A 143 -22.14 6.52 6.64
C THR A 143 -21.99 7.99 6.24
N LEU A 144 -22.07 8.30 4.94
CA LEU A 144 -22.05 9.67 4.44
C LEU A 144 -23.37 10.43 4.72
N GLU A 145 -24.51 9.74 4.68
CA GLU A 145 -25.82 10.30 5.00
C GLU A 145 -25.89 10.71 6.49
N TYR A 146 -25.50 9.83 7.40
CA TYR A 146 -25.48 10.08 8.84
C TYR A 146 -24.19 10.75 9.32
N ARG A 147 -23.80 11.88 8.70
CA ARG A 147 -22.51 12.57 8.94
C ARG A 147 -22.18 12.82 10.42
N TRP A 148 -23.18 13.16 11.23
CA TRP A 148 -22.99 13.45 12.66
C TRP A 148 -22.70 12.19 13.47
N VAL A 149 -23.34 11.07 13.11
CA VAL A 149 -23.08 9.77 13.74
C VAL A 149 -21.66 9.31 13.42
N THR A 150 -21.23 9.46 12.16
CA THR A 150 -19.86 9.11 11.74
C THR A 150 -18.81 9.92 12.51
N TRP A 151 -19.04 11.22 12.68
CA TRP A 151 -18.16 12.07 13.50
C TRP A 151 -18.16 11.67 14.99
N ALA A 152 -19.33 11.36 15.55
CA ALA A 152 -19.44 10.92 16.94
C ALA A 152 -18.72 9.59 17.18
N VAL A 153 -18.84 8.63 16.25
CA VAL A 153 -18.16 7.34 16.35
C VAL A 153 -16.64 7.51 16.20
N ALA A 154 -16.18 8.30 15.22
CA ALA A 154 -14.74 8.55 15.03
C ALA A 154 -14.10 9.20 16.25
N THR A 155 -14.76 10.22 16.83
CA THR A 155 -14.29 10.89 18.04
C THR A 155 -14.36 9.99 19.28
N ALA A 156 -15.41 9.18 19.43
CA ALA A 156 -15.51 8.21 20.52
C ALA A 156 -14.37 7.17 20.47
N VAL A 157 -14.04 6.65 19.29
CA VAL A 157 -12.92 5.72 19.09
C VAL A 157 -11.58 6.38 19.43
N LEU A 158 -11.39 7.63 19.00
CA LEU A 158 -10.17 8.40 19.32
C LEU A 158 -10.03 8.63 20.84
N ILE A 159 -11.10 9.05 21.51
CA ILE A 159 -11.11 9.26 22.96
C ILE A 159 -10.83 7.94 23.69
N MET A 160 -11.42 6.83 23.23
CA MET A 160 -11.18 5.51 23.80
C MET A 160 -9.72 5.08 23.66
N ALA A 161 -9.11 5.29 22.49
CA ALA A 161 -7.70 4.99 22.26
C ALA A 161 -6.78 5.82 23.18
N LEU A 162 -7.03 7.14 23.29
CA LEU A 162 -6.26 8.01 24.18
C LEU A 162 -6.46 7.65 25.65
N ALA A 163 -7.69 7.34 26.07
CA ALA A 163 -7.99 6.91 27.43
C ALA A 163 -7.26 5.60 27.80
N LEU A 164 -7.15 4.65 26.87
CA LEU A 164 -6.40 3.41 27.11
C LEU A 164 -4.91 3.68 27.37
N VAL A 165 -4.30 4.59 26.59
CA VAL A 165 -2.90 5.00 26.77
C VAL A 165 -2.71 5.72 28.10
N ILE A 166 -3.56 6.70 28.42
CA ILE A 166 -3.45 7.50 29.67
C ILE A 166 -3.77 6.65 30.91
N SER A 167 -4.68 5.69 30.81
CA SER A 167 -5.05 4.80 31.93
C SER A 167 -3.94 3.85 32.37
N GLY A 168 -2.79 3.85 31.67
CA GLY A 168 -1.64 3.00 32.01
C GLY A 168 -1.83 1.52 31.66
N ARG A 169 -2.94 1.16 30.98
CA ARG A 169 -3.16 -0.21 30.48
C ARG A 169 -2.23 -0.56 29.33
N VAL A 170 -1.73 0.45 28.61
CA VAL A 170 -0.71 0.29 27.58
C VAL A 170 0.65 0.59 28.18
N ILE A 171 1.47 -0.44 28.37
CA ILE A 171 2.83 -0.30 28.90
C ILE A 171 3.72 0.23 27.78
N PHE A 172 4.26 1.43 27.94
CA PHE A 172 5.22 1.98 26.99
C PHE A 172 6.62 1.40 27.28
N GLN A 173 7.11 0.55 26.38
CA GLN A 173 8.47 0.03 26.41
C GLN A 173 9.19 0.42 25.12
N PHE A 174 10.21 1.28 25.24
CA PHE A 174 10.90 1.86 24.07
C PHE A 174 11.71 0.83 23.27
N PHE A 175 12.26 -0.18 23.93
CA PHE A 175 12.80 -1.38 23.29
C PHE A 175 12.37 -2.62 24.08
N PRO A 176 11.80 -3.66 23.42
CA PRO A 176 11.64 -4.95 24.07
C PRO A 176 13.01 -5.45 24.53
N ALA A 177 13.08 -6.05 25.71
CA ALA A 177 14.33 -6.65 26.18
C ALA A 177 14.72 -7.74 25.17
N VAL A 178 15.80 -7.51 24.44
CA VAL A 178 16.40 -8.58 23.63
C VAL A 178 16.96 -9.57 24.63
N GLU A 179 16.41 -10.78 24.68
CA GLU A 179 16.87 -11.85 25.56
C GLU A 179 18.37 -12.06 25.32
N GLY A 180 19.17 -11.68 26.32
CA GLY A 180 20.62 -11.85 26.27
C GLY A 180 20.99 -13.25 26.73
N ASP A 181 21.78 -13.96 25.93
CA ASP A 181 22.30 -15.30 26.24
C ASP A 181 23.39 -15.29 27.35
N ARG A 182 23.53 -14.17 28.07
CA ARG A 182 24.51 -13.98 29.15
C ARG A 182 23.85 -13.35 30.35
N VAL A 183 23.68 -14.15 31.39
CA VAL A 183 23.35 -13.72 32.75
C VAL A 183 24.64 -13.23 33.40
N TYR A 184 24.72 -11.94 33.73
CA TYR A 184 25.75 -11.45 34.64
C TYR A 184 25.26 -11.72 36.07
N ALA A 185 26.05 -12.53 36.79
CA ALA A 185 25.87 -12.78 38.22
C ALA A 185 26.46 -11.64 39.06
#